data_AF-A0A7L3DZM9-F1
#
_entry.id   AF-A0A7L3DZM9-F1
#
_cell.length_a   1.000
_cell.length_b   1.000
_cell.length_c   1.000
_cell.angle_alpha   90.00
_cell.angle_beta   90.00
_cell.angle_gamma   90.00
#
_symmetry.space_group_name_H-M   'P 1'
#
loop_
_entity.id
_entity.type
_entity.pdbx_description
1 polymer ?
#
loop_
_entity_poly.entity_id
_entity_poly.type
_entity_poly.pdbx_seq_one_letter_code
_entity_poly.pdbx_strand_id
1 'polypeptide(L)' 'MKAVAALLLVGMLILWAELPTGSAGSCPPVLFTCSQPNPPNHCNSHLDCPRGKKCCQTYCGTRCIS' A
#
# COMPACT_ATOMS: atom_id res chain seq x y z
N MET A 1 25.90 -2.80 -30.95
CA MET A 1 25.24 -3.99 -30.33
C MET A 1 25.18 -3.90 -28.80
N LYS A 2 26.30 -3.64 -28.10
CA LYS A 2 26.33 -3.52 -26.63
C LYS A 2 25.50 -2.37 -26.04
N ALA A 3 25.53 -1.20 -26.69
CA ALA A 3 24.79 -0.02 -26.23
C ALA A 3 23.27 -0.21 -26.30
N VAL A 4 22.77 -0.89 -27.34
CA VAL A 4 21.33 -1.19 -27.49
C VAL A 4 20.87 -2.15 -26.39
N ALA A 5 21.67 -3.18 -26.09
CA ALA A 5 21.37 -4.09 -24.98
C ALA A 5 21.36 -3.37 -23.62
N ALA A 6 22.31 -2.45 -23.38
CA ALA A 6 22.35 -1.67 -22.15
C ALA A 6 21.13 -0.74 -22.00
N LEU A 7 20.72 -0.08 -23.08
CA LEU A 7 19.54 0.80 -23.08
C LEU A 7 18.24 0.03 -22.82
N LEU A 8 18.11 -1.19 -23.38
CA LEU A 8 16.94 -2.05 -23.12
C LEU A 8 16.86 -2.54 -21.67
N LEU A 9 18.01 -2.89 -21.07
CA LEU A 9 18.07 -3.31 -19.67
C LEU A 9 17.72 -2.16 -18.72
N VAL A 10 18.25 -0.97 -18.98
CA VAL A 10 17.93 0.24 -18.21
C VAL A 10 16.45 0.61 -18.37
N GLY A 11 15.92 0.57 -19.59
CA GLY A 11 14.51 0.84 -19.85
C GLY A 11 13.57 -0.15 -19.19
N MET A 12 13.90 -1.45 -19.21
CA MET A 12 13.18 -2.47 -18.44
C MET A 12 13.20 -2.12 -16.95
N LEU A 13 14.37 -1.87 -16.36
CA LEU A 13 14.52 -1.60 -14.93
C LEU A 13 13.68 -0.41 -14.45
N ILE A 14 13.62 0.65 -15.27
CA ILE A 14 12.78 1.83 -15.03
C ILE A 14 11.30 1.44 -15.06
N LEU A 15 10.84 0.66 -16.04
CA LEU A 15 9.46 0.17 -16.12
C LEU A 15 8.96 -0.59 -14.87
N TRP A 16 9.84 -1.30 -14.15
CA TRP A 16 9.46 -1.98 -12.90
C TRP A 16 9.35 -1.03 -11.70
N ALA A 17 10.07 0.10 -11.72
CA ALA A 17 10.08 1.06 -10.61
C ALA A 17 8.83 1.94 -10.57
N GLU A 18 8.19 2.15 -11.73
CA GLU A 18 6.98 2.96 -11.90
C GLU A 18 5.69 2.16 -12.07
N LEU A 19 5.71 0.85 -11.80
CA LEU A 19 4.45 0.15 -11.54
C LEU A 19 3.82 0.81 -10.31
N PRO A 20 2.63 1.44 -10.42
CA PRO A 20 1.97 1.99 -9.27
C PRO A 20 1.74 0.84 -8.31
N THR A 21 2.44 0.87 -7.19
CA THR A 21 2.27 -0.02 -6.06
C THR A 21 0.94 0.28 -5.36
N GLY A 22 -0.16 0.43 -6.12
CA GLY A 22 -1.45 -0.09 -5.75
C GLY A 22 -1.35 -1.62 -5.71
N SER A 23 -0.43 -2.11 -4.88
CA SER A 23 -0.16 -3.51 -4.77
C SER A 23 -1.43 -4.15 -4.22
N ALA A 24 -1.81 -5.29 -4.79
CA ALA A 24 -2.66 -6.23 -4.09
C ALA A 24 -1.96 -6.55 -2.76
N GLY A 25 -2.28 -5.77 -1.71
CA GLY A 25 -1.54 -5.75 -0.46
C GLY A 25 -1.20 -4.38 0.14
N SER A 26 -1.44 -3.23 -0.50
CA SER A 26 -1.27 -1.91 0.16
C SER A 26 -2.58 -1.41 0.77
N CYS A 27 -2.51 -0.63 1.84
CA CYS A 27 -3.69 0.08 2.36
C CYS A 27 -4.18 1.12 1.33
N PRO A 28 -5.50 1.29 1.15
CA PRO A 28 -6.05 2.31 0.28
C PRO A 28 -5.76 3.70 0.85
N PRO A 29 -5.63 4.72 -0.01
CA PRO A 29 -5.48 6.09 0.44
C PRO A 29 -6.74 6.55 1.19
N VAL A 30 -6.53 7.25 2.30
CA VAL A 30 -7.62 7.87 3.08
C VAL A 30 -7.71 9.34 2.70
N LEU A 31 -8.79 9.73 2.03
CA LEU A 31 -8.96 11.09 1.50
C LEU A 31 -9.47 12.09 2.56
N PHE A 32 -10.16 11.61 3.59
CA PHE A 32 -10.75 12.42 4.65
C PHE A 32 -10.85 11.60 5.94
N THR A 33 -10.77 12.27 7.08
CA THR A 33 -10.85 11.65 8.41
C THR A 33 -12.03 12.19 9.23
N CYS A 34 -12.54 11.41 10.17
CA CYS A 34 -13.57 11.84 11.10
C CYS A 34 -12.99 12.86 12.10
N SER A 35 -13.82 13.80 12.57
CA SER A 35 -13.44 14.80 13.58
C SER A 35 -13.48 14.26 15.02
N GLN A 36 -13.29 12.96 15.20
CA GLN A 36 -13.30 12.34 16.52
C GLN A 36 -11.91 12.46 17.17
N PRO A 37 -11.78 13.02 18.40
CA PRO A 37 -10.47 13.21 19.04
C PRO A 37 -9.69 11.92 19.28
N ASN A 38 -10.41 10.82 19.57
CA ASN A 38 -9.84 9.49 19.78
C ASN A 38 -10.65 8.48 18.95
N PRO A 39 -10.35 8.33 17.66
CA PRO A 39 -11.04 7.36 16.82
C PRO A 39 -10.72 5.93 17.29
N PRO A 40 -11.66 4.99 17.16
CA PRO A 40 -11.48 3.64 17.67
C PRO A 40 -10.50 2.87 16.79
N ASN A 41 -9.48 2.28 17.41
CA ASN A 41 -8.51 1.42 16.74
C ASN A 41 -8.89 -0.04 16.98
N HIS A 42 -9.33 -0.73 15.93
CA HIS A 42 -9.74 -2.14 16.03
C HIS A 42 -8.58 -3.12 15.78
N CYS A 43 -7.43 -2.58 15.39
CA CYS A 43 -6.17 -3.28 15.24
C CYS A 43 -5.03 -2.29 15.41
N ASN A 44 -3.86 -2.74 15.83
CA ASN A 44 -2.64 -1.94 15.93
C ASN A 44 -1.58 -2.41 14.93
N SER A 45 -1.63 -3.67 14.53
CA SER A 45 -0.70 -4.28 13.59
C SER A 45 -1.39 -5.22 12.61
N HIS A 46 -0.73 -5.54 11.50
CA HIS A 46 -1.22 -6.56 10.57
C HIS A 46 -1.39 -7.94 11.23
N LEU A 47 -0.67 -8.23 12.32
CA LEU A 47 -0.75 -9.50 13.05
C LEU A 47 -2.05 -9.63 13.85
N ASP A 48 -2.68 -8.51 14.20
CA ASP A 48 -3.96 -8.50 14.91
C ASP A 48 -5.12 -8.88 13.96
N CYS A 49 -4.85 -8.91 12.65
CA CYS A 49 -5.85 -9.16 11.64
C CYS A 49 -5.90 -10.65 11.24
N PRO A 50 -7.10 -11.15 10.87
CA PRO A 50 -7.23 -12.47 10.27
C PRO A 50 -6.35 -12.63 9.02
N ARG A 51 -6.00 -13.87 8.70
CA ARG A 51 -5.14 -14.21 7.55
C ARG A 51 -5.64 -13.54 6.26
N GLY A 52 -4.73 -12.89 5.54
CA GLY A 52 -5.05 -12.18 4.30
C GLY A 52 -5.65 -10.79 4.49
N LYS A 53 -5.75 -10.28 5.72
CA LYS A 53 -6.13 -8.89 6.01
C LYS A 53 -4.97 -8.10 6.56
N LYS A 54 -5.02 -6.79 6.39
CA LYS A 54 -4.06 -5.81 6.91
C LYS A 54 -4.78 -4.78 7.76
N CYS A 55 -4.14 -4.39 8.85
CA CYS A 55 -4.55 -3.26 9.65
C CYS A 55 -4.23 -1.95 8.93
N CYS A 56 -5.25 -1.22 8.53
CA CYS A 56 -5.13 -0.01 7.75
C CYS A 56 -5.87 1.16 8.38
N GLN A 57 -5.36 2.37 8.14
CA GLN A 57 -6.10 3.60 8.39
C GLN A 57 -7.39 3.60 7.56
N THR A 58 -8.48 4.03 8.17
CA THR A 58 -9.76 4.28 7.49
C THR A 58 -10.21 5.71 7.75
N TYR A 59 -11.40 6.07 7.25
CA TYR A 59 -12.05 7.34 7.58
C TYR A 59 -12.07 7.62 9.10
N CYS A 60 -12.23 6.59 9.94
CA CYS A 60 -12.26 6.77 11.39
C CYS A 60 -11.54 5.63 12.10
N GLY A 61 -10.26 5.86 12.41
CA GLY A 61 -9.39 4.91 13.12
C GLY A 61 -8.88 3.78 12.21
N THR A 62 -8.44 2.67 12.82
CA THR A 62 -7.87 1.52 12.11
C THR A 62 -8.81 0.33 12.05
N ARG A 63 -8.77 -0.39 10.92
CA ARG A 63 -9.56 -1.61 10.67
C ARG A 63 -8.75 -2.65 9.89
N CYS A 64 -9.10 -3.91 10.09
CA CYS A 64 -8.61 -5.00 9.26
C CYS A 64 -9.37 -5.05 7.94
N ILE A 65 -8.69 -4.71 6.84
CA ILE A 65 -9.22 -4.74 5.47
C ILE A 65 -8.40 -5.71 4.62
N SER A 66 -8.96 -6.17 3.49
CA SER A 66 -8.30 -7.12 2.58
C SER A 66 -7.43 -6.40 1.56
#